data_AF-A0AAE8LI52-F1
#
_entry.id   AF-A0AAE8LI52-F1
#
_cell.length_a   1.000
_cell.length_b   1.000
_cell.length_c   1.000
_cell.angle_alpha   90.00
_cell.angle_beta   90.00
_cell.angle_gamma   90.00
#
_symmetry.space_group_name_H-M   'P 1'
#
loop_
_entity.id
_entity.type
_entity.pdbx_description
1 polymer ?
#
loop_
_entity_poly.entity_id
_entity_poly.type
_entity_poly.pdbx_seq_one_letter_code
_entity_poly.pdbx_strand_id
1 'polypeptide(L)'
;MDKDRFGYLAIWSSVLTLLAGCDGYVTNQSEQVSGRASVSNTVSNVAGAKKESAPYARPEEAANAGAADVPRSEMRYCRFEVEGKVHVNEKCEVYPMGDGGYTLNAWSSGKPKNSHFAVVIVDDEGKGDASWNADPDDDKAMDSLGTVTFEEGCWVNKRTRICAR
;
A
#
# COMPACT_ATOMS: atom_id res chain seq x y z
N MET A 1 7.96 -54.53 5.46
CA MET A 1 7.39 -54.70 4.11
C MET A 1 6.19 -55.62 4.24
N ASP A 2 5.02 -55.18 3.76
CA ASP A 2 3.77 -55.92 3.44
C ASP A 2 2.63 -54.88 3.64
N LYS A 3 1.94 -54.27 2.67
CA LYS A 3 1.53 -54.52 1.27
C LYS A 3 0.11 -55.08 1.10
N ASP A 4 -0.87 -54.32 1.60
CA ASP A 4 -2.29 -54.38 1.21
C ASP A 4 -2.68 -52.96 0.76
N ARG A 5 -2.96 -52.59 -0.50
CA ARG A 5 -3.86 -53.09 -1.56
C ARG A 5 -5.35 -53.15 -1.19
N PHE A 6 -5.95 -51.97 -0.98
CA PHE A 6 -7.32 -51.65 -1.43
C PHE A 6 -7.28 -50.17 -1.89
N GLY A 7 -7.57 -49.75 -3.13
CA GLY A 7 -8.39 -50.37 -4.15
C GLY A 7 -9.80 -49.82 -4.15
N TYR A 8 -10.00 -48.49 -4.18
CA TYR A 8 -11.28 -47.90 -4.55
C TYR A 8 -11.06 -46.71 -5.49
N LEU A 9 -11.23 -46.99 -6.78
CA LEU A 9 -11.60 -45.97 -7.77
C LEU A 9 -13.00 -45.46 -7.40
N ALA A 10 -13.10 -44.19 -7.01
CA ALA A 10 -14.35 -43.46 -7.06
C ALA A 10 -14.34 -42.59 -8.32
N ILE A 11 -14.82 -43.14 -9.43
CA ILE A 11 -15.14 -42.41 -10.65
C ILE A 11 -16.64 -42.15 -10.62
N TRP A 12 -17.12 -40.97 -10.20
CA TRP A 12 -18.51 -40.60 -10.50
C TRP A 12 -18.65 -39.10 -10.76
N SER A 13 -18.86 -38.82 -12.05
CA SER A 13 -19.76 -37.82 -12.61
C SER A 13 -19.51 -36.34 -12.34
N SER A 14 -18.90 -35.71 -13.34
CA SER A 14 -19.13 -34.32 -13.70
C SER A 14 -20.63 -34.10 -13.98
N VAL A 15 -21.28 -33.23 -13.20
CA VAL A 15 -22.54 -32.59 -13.61
C VAL A 15 -22.18 -31.23 -14.17
N LEU A 16 -22.34 -31.11 -15.49
CA LEU A 16 -22.22 -29.89 -16.26
C LEU A 16 -23.52 -29.09 -16.10
N THR A 17 -23.51 -28.03 -15.29
CA THR A 17 -24.61 -27.07 -15.25
C THR A 17 -24.37 -25.99 -16.31
N LEU A 18 -25.05 -26.12 -17.44
CA LEU A 18 -25.29 -25.02 -18.38
C LEU A 18 -26.32 -24.07 -17.75
N LEU A 19 -25.91 -22.83 -17.47
CA LEU A 19 -26.83 -21.70 -17.38
C LEU A 19 -26.60 -20.79 -18.58
N ALA A 20 -27.63 -20.71 -19.42
CA ALA A 20 -27.77 -19.76 -20.51
C ALA A 20 -27.92 -18.34 -19.95
N GLY A 21 -27.37 -17.37 -20.69
CA GLY A 21 -27.22 -15.98 -20.28
C GLY A 21 -28.48 -15.12 -20.42
N CYS A 22 -28.29 -13.84 -20.07
CA CYS A 22 -28.96 -12.69 -20.67
C CYS A 22 -27.95 -11.53 -20.71
N ASP A 23 -27.66 -11.09 -21.93
CA ASP A 23 -27.00 -9.85 -22.31
C ASP A 23 -27.55 -8.63 -21.56
N GLY A 24 -26.63 -7.72 -21.20
CA GLY A 24 -26.94 -6.44 -20.60
C GLY A 24 -25.79 -5.45 -20.72
N TYR A 25 -25.24 -5.26 -21.91
CA TYR A 25 -24.39 -4.09 -22.19
C TYR A 25 -25.30 -2.86 -22.32
N VAL A 26 -25.33 -2.01 -21.28
CA VAL A 26 -25.81 -0.64 -21.40
C VAL A 26 -24.61 0.25 -21.66
N THR A 27 -24.42 0.62 -22.93
CA THR A 27 -23.59 1.74 -23.35
C THR A 27 -24.32 3.04 -23.01
N ASN A 28 -23.79 3.84 -22.09
CA ASN A 28 -24.24 5.22 -21.93
C ASN A 28 -23.26 6.13 -22.66
N GLN A 29 -23.60 6.46 -23.91
CA GLN A 29 -23.02 7.57 -24.64
C GLN A 29 -23.67 8.86 -24.14
N SER A 30 -22.85 9.78 -23.65
CA SER A 30 -23.18 11.20 -23.69
C SER A 30 -21.96 11.97 -24.22
N GLU A 31 -21.97 12.18 -25.53
CA GLU A 31 -21.42 13.42 -26.07
C GLU A 31 -22.27 14.57 -25.52
N GLN A 32 -21.63 15.67 -25.12
CA GLN A 32 -21.84 16.97 -25.76
C GLN A 32 -21.08 18.11 -25.03
N VAL A 33 -20.51 18.98 -25.87
CA VAL A 33 -20.27 20.43 -25.66
C VAL A 33 -18.98 20.88 -24.97
N SER A 34 -17.96 21.03 -25.82
CA SER A 34 -17.32 22.32 -26.18
C SER A 34 -17.53 23.50 -25.21
N GLY A 35 -16.45 23.93 -24.56
CA GLY A 35 -16.38 25.20 -23.83
C GLY A 35 -14.94 25.60 -23.53
N ARG A 36 -14.31 26.32 -24.48
CA ARG A 36 -13.02 27.00 -24.28
C ARG A 36 -13.15 28.06 -23.17
N ALA A 37 -12.27 28.01 -22.19
CA ALA A 37 -11.82 29.20 -21.47
C ALA A 37 -10.35 29.02 -21.08
N SER A 38 -9.46 29.38 -22.00
CA SER A 38 -8.09 29.74 -21.67
C SER A 38 -8.14 31.04 -20.87
N VAL A 39 -7.73 31.02 -19.60
CA VAL A 39 -7.40 32.26 -18.89
C VAL A 39 -5.89 32.34 -18.81
N SER A 40 -5.32 33.07 -19.77
CA SER A 40 -3.97 33.59 -19.74
C SER A 40 -3.82 34.52 -18.54
N ASN A 41 -2.89 34.22 -17.63
CA ASN A 41 -2.30 35.25 -16.78
C ASN A 41 -0.85 35.46 -17.21
N THR A 42 -0.64 36.47 -18.04
CA THR A 42 0.68 37.00 -18.35
C THR A 42 0.69 38.51 -18.10
N VAL A 43 1.34 38.86 -16.99
CA VAL A 43 2.29 39.96 -16.72
C VAL A 43 2.06 41.35 -17.33
N SER A 44 2.12 42.37 -16.48
CA SER A 44 2.81 43.66 -16.74
C SER A 44 3.17 44.29 -15.39
N ASN A 45 4.43 44.22 -14.94
CA ASN A 45 5.56 45.14 -15.20
C ASN A 45 5.32 46.57 -14.71
N VAL A 46 6.13 47.06 -13.73
CA VAL A 46 7.12 48.14 -13.98
C VAL A 46 8.22 48.18 -12.89
N ALA A 47 9.44 48.45 -13.35
CA ALA A 47 10.70 48.89 -12.70
C ALA A 47 10.62 49.46 -11.26
N GLY A 48 11.58 49.29 -10.36
CA GLY A 48 13.01 49.03 -10.47
C GLY A 48 13.75 49.99 -9.53
N ALA A 49 14.63 49.50 -8.65
CA ALA A 49 15.86 50.16 -8.17
C ALA A 49 16.45 49.51 -6.90
N LYS A 50 17.70 49.06 -7.04
CA LYS A 50 18.84 49.10 -6.09
C LYS A 50 18.66 48.65 -4.62
N LYS A 51 19.30 47.51 -4.34
CA LYS A 51 20.49 47.32 -3.45
C LYS A 51 20.48 48.06 -2.10
N GLU A 52 20.34 47.32 -1.00
CA GLU A 52 21.11 47.53 0.24
C GLU A 52 21.03 46.24 1.08
N SER A 53 22.19 45.61 1.31
CA SER A 53 22.38 44.47 2.19
C SER A 53 22.30 44.93 3.65
N ALA A 54 21.28 44.50 4.40
CA ALA A 54 21.22 44.73 5.84
C ALA A 54 21.77 43.51 6.62
N PRO A 55 22.55 43.73 7.69
CA PRO A 55 23.38 42.73 8.34
C PRO A 55 22.60 41.78 9.26
N TYR A 56 23.15 40.58 9.43
CA TYR A 56 22.76 39.57 10.40
C TYR A 56 22.68 40.16 11.81
N ALA A 57 21.49 40.07 12.43
CA ALA A 57 21.33 39.98 13.87
C ALA A 57 20.16 39.01 14.13
N ARG A 58 20.50 37.73 14.33
CA ARG A 58 19.55 36.73 14.82
C ARG A 58 19.66 36.74 16.35
N PRO A 59 18.58 36.99 17.10
CA PRO A 59 18.51 36.55 18.47
C PRO A 59 18.69 35.04 18.49
N GLU A 60 19.86 34.63 18.97
CA GLU A 60 20.10 33.37 19.63
C GLU A 60 19.03 33.24 20.72
N GLU A 61 18.53 32.01 20.98
CA GLU A 61 17.57 31.71 22.05
C GLU A 61 16.06 31.76 21.70
N ALA A 62 15.63 30.80 20.88
CA ALA A 62 14.33 30.11 21.03
C ALA A 62 14.17 29.05 19.91
N ALA A 63 14.88 27.92 20.02
CA ALA A 63 14.61 26.76 19.17
C ALA A 63 14.88 25.46 19.94
N ASN A 64 14.28 25.35 21.13
CA ASN A 64 14.12 24.06 21.79
C ASN A 64 12.71 24.00 22.38
N ALA A 65 11.73 23.86 21.49
CA ALA A 65 10.38 23.41 21.80
C ALA A 65 10.10 22.26 20.82
N GLY A 66 9.78 21.10 21.37
CA GLY A 66 9.90 19.78 20.73
C GLY A 66 9.35 19.70 19.31
N ALA A 67 10.21 19.27 18.39
CA ALA A 67 9.73 18.64 17.18
C ALA A 67 8.96 17.39 17.62
N ALA A 68 7.69 17.31 17.25
CA ALA A 68 6.94 16.06 17.33
C ALA A 68 7.78 14.95 16.65
N ASP A 69 7.85 13.78 17.28
CA ASP A 69 8.56 12.62 16.75
C ASP A 69 7.85 12.17 15.47
N VAL A 70 8.29 12.68 14.31
CA VAL A 70 7.72 12.29 13.02
C VAL A 70 8.15 10.84 12.78
N PRO A 71 7.20 9.91 12.58
CA PRO A 71 7.53 8.52 12.33
C PRO A 71 8.48 8.42 11.13
N ARG A 72 9.69 7.93 11.39
CA ARG A 72 10.71 7.73 10.36
C ARG A 72 10.65 6.30 9.88
N SER A 73 10.78 6.10 8.57
CA SER A 73 10.99 4.77 8.03
C SER A 73 12.28 4.12 8.56
N GLU A 74 12.27 2.81 8.72
CA GLU A 74 13.42 2.02 9.16
C GLU A 74 13.67 0.82 8.25
N MET A 75 14.93 0.45 8.04
CA MET A 75 15.28 -0.77 7.33
C MET A 75 15.19 -1.99 8.26
N ARG A 76 14.38 -2.97 7.91
CA ARG A 76 14.17 -4.22 8.66
C ARG A 76 14.28 -5.43 7.75
N TYR A 77 14.39 -6.64 8.31
CA TYR A 77 14.18 -7.86 7.55
C TYR A 77 12.69 -8.16 7.47
N CYS A 78 12.19 -8.26 6.24
CA CYS A 78 10.76 -8.33 5.97
C CYS A 78 10.40 -9.68 5.35
N ARG A 79 9.26 -10.22 5.79
CA ARG A 79 8.63 -11.36 5.14
C ARG A 79 7.17 -11.07 4.92
N PHE A 80 6.72 -11.14 3.67
CA PHE A 80 5.33 -10.97 3.30
C PHE A 80 4.84 -12.19 2.53
N GLU A 81 3.81 -12.82 3.05
CA GLU A 81 3.21 -14.02 2.49
C GLU A 81 1.69 -13.86 2.35
N VAL A 82 1.15 -14.29 1.20
CA VAL A 82 -0.28 -14.39 0.95
C VAL A 82 -0.57 -15.79 0.41
N GLU A 83 -1.45 -16.52 1.09
CA GLU A 83 -1.93 -17.85 0.69
C GLU A 83 -0.79 -18.86 0.41
N GLY A 84 0.26 -18.86 1.23
CA GLY A 84 1.41 -19.74 1.06
C GLY A 84 2.50 -19.21 0.14
N LYS A 85 2.23 -18.15 -0.63
CA LYS A 85 3.19 -17.55 -1.56
C LYS A 85 3.93 -16.40 -0.91
N VAL A 86 5.27 -16.47 -0.95
CA VAL A 86 6.14 -15.41 -0.43
C VAL A 86 6.36 -14.35 -1.52
N HIS A 87 6.02 -13.10 -1.20
CA HIS A 87 6.12 -11.94 -2.09
C HIS A 87 7.29 -11.01 -1.71
N VAL A 88 7.68 -10.97 -0.44
CA VAL A 88 8.87 -10.24 0.06
C VAL A 88 9.60 -11.14 1.03
N ASN A 89 10.93 -11.23 0.93
CA ASN A 89 11.78 -12.02 1.85
C ASN A 89 13.21 -11.48 1.93
N GLU A 90 13.33 -10.19 2.19
CA GLU A 90 14.57 -9.43 2.09
C GLU A 90 14.57 -8.22 3.04
N LYS A 91 15.62 -7.41 2.99
CA LYS A 91 15.60 -6.12 3.70
C LYS A 91 14.61 -5.19 3.03
N CYS A 92 13.71 -4.61 3.80
CA CYS A 92 12.76 -3.64 3.29
C CYS A 92 12.68 -2.41 4.21
N GLU A 93 12.28 -1.29 3.63
CA GLU A 93 11.97 -0.09 4.39
C GLU A 93 10.55 -0.23 4.97
N VAL A 94 10.38 0.02 6.27
CA VAL A 94 9.11 -0.09 6.98
C VAL A 94 8.75 1.30 7.48
N TYR A 95 7.59 1.80 7.06
CA TYR A 95 7.08 3.10 7.48
C TYR A 95 6.03 2.92 8.59
N PRO A 96 6.32 3.29 9.84
CA PRO A 96 5.35 3.22 10.94
C PRO A 96 4.24 4.28 10.78
N MET A 97 3.00 3.90 11.09
CA MET A 97 1.82 4.79 10.90
C MET A 97 1.26 5.39 12.19
N GLY A 98 1.74 4.99 13.39
CA GLY A 98 1.38 5.65 14.65
C GLY A 98 0.87 4.72 15.76
N ASP A 99 0.28 3.57 15.42
CA ASP A 99 -0.44 2.72 16.39
C ASP A 99 0.02 1.25 16.37
N GLY A 100 1.29 1.03 16.01
CA GLY A 100 1.83 -0.31 15.73
C GLY A 100 1.51 -0.84 14.33
N GLY A 101 0.63 -0.15 13.60
CA GLY A 101 0.44 -0.31 12.16
C GLY A 101 1.62 0.23 11.35
N TYR A 102 1.80 -0.31 10.15
CA TYR A 102 2.89 0.09 9.27
C TYR A 102 2.61 -0.22 7.80
N THR A 103 3.33 0.48 6.92
CA THR A 103 3.53 0.08 5.53
C THR A 103 4.83 -0.71 5.42
N LEU A 104 4.73 -1.96 4.95
CA LEU A 104 5.86 -2.83 4.68
C LEU A 104 6.35 -2.64 3.25
N ASN A 105 7.67 -2.61 3.07
CA ASN A 105 8.31 -2.40 1.77
C ASN A 105 7.93 -1.04 1.18
N ALA A 106 8.12 0.01 1.98
CA ALA A 106 8.00 1.39 1.55
C ALA A 106 9.20 1.80 0.67
N TRP A 107 9.07 2.88 -0.08
CA TRP A 107 10.17 3.43 -0.88
C TRP A 107 10.11 4.96 -0.92
N SER A 108 11.24 5.60 -0.64
CA SER A 108 11.37 7.07 -0.71
C SER A 108 11.47 7.64 -2.14
N SER A 109 11.84 6.80 -3.13
CA SER A 109 12.08 7.22 -4.52
C SER A 109 11.09 6.62 -5.52
N GLY A 110 9.89 6.28 -5.04
CA GLY A 110 8.87 5.60 -5.82
C GLY A 110 9.02 4.07 -5.80
N LYS A 111 7.91 3.38 -6.06
CA LYS A 111 7.81 1.92 -6.03
C LYS A 111 8.53 1.30 -7.24
N PRO A 112 9.46 0.34 -7.03
CA PRO A 112 10.05 -0.41 -8.12
C PRO A 112 9.00 -1.23 -8.88
N LYS A 113 9.25 -1.48 -10.17
CA LYS A 113 8.39 -2.34 -10.99
C LYS A 113 8.31 -3.75 -10.39
N ASN A 114 7.18 -4.44 -10.62
CA ASN A 114 6.99 -5.81 -10.16
C ASN A 114 7.26 -6.02 -8.66
N SER A 115 6.89 -5.07 -7.80
CA SER A 115 7.14 -5.13 -6.35
C SER A 115 5.85 -5.17 -5.55
N HIS A 116 5.86 -5.89 -4.42
CA HIS A 116 4.72 -5.95 -3.51
C HIS A 116 4.99 -5.20 -2.20
N PHE A 117 3.94 -4.61 -1.66
CA PHE A 117 3.91 -3.94 -0.36
C PHE A 117 2.58 -4.25 0.33
N ALA A 118 2.57 -4.09 1.65
CA ALA A 118 1.37 -4.30 2.46
C ALA A 118 1.21 -3.15 3.45
N VAL A 119 -0.03 -2.84 3.78
CA VAL A 119 -0.39 -1.84 4.78
C VAL A 119 -1.18 -2.53 5.87
N VAL A 120 -0.85 -2.25 7.13
CA VAL A 120 -1.63 -2.69 8.29
C VAL A 120 -2.04 -1.47 9.08
N ILE A 121 -3.33 -1.18 9.14
CA ILE A 121 -3.92 -0.13 9.98
C ILE A 121 -4.39 -0.79 11.26
N VAL A 122 -4.01 -0.25 12.41
CA VAL A 122 -4.39 -0.82 13.71
C VAL A 122 -5.59 -0.07 14.25
N ASP A 123 -6.56 -0.80 14.77
CA ASP A 123 -7.74 -0.27 15.45
C ASP A 123 -7.49 -0.05 16.96
N ASP A 124 -8.46 0.55 17.63
CA ASP A 124 -8.39 0.85 19.07
C ASP A 124 -8.34 -0.42 19.96
N GLU A 125 -8.66 -1.60 19.41
CA GLU A 125 -8.57 -2.90 20.08
C GLU A 125 -7.20 -3.58 19.87
N GLY A 126 -6.31 -2.95 19.10
CA GLY A 126 -4.99 -3.48 18.77
C GLY A 126 -5.01 -4.58 17.71
N LYS A 127 -6.12 -4.74 16.97
CA LYS A 127 -6.18 -5.60 15.78
C LYS A 127 -5.77 -4.80 14.56
N GLY A 128 -5.18 -5.48 13.58
CA GLY A 128 -4.84 -4.86 12.30
C GLY A 128 -5.91 -5.17 11.26
N ASP A 129 -6.30 -4.19 10.44
CA ASP A 129 -6.88 -4.43 9.12
C ASP A 129 -5.77 -4.31 8.07
N ALA A 130 -5.59 -5.38 7.28
CA ALA A 130 -4.48 -5.50 6.36
C ALA A 130 -4.94 -5.45 4.90
N SER A 131 -4.16 -4.74 4.07
CA SER A 131 -4.33 -4.70 2.63
C SER A 131 -2.99 -4.74 1.89
N TRP A 132 -3.02 -5.03 0.59
CA TRP A 132 -1.83 -5.13 -0.27
C TRP A 132 -2.14 -4.82 -1.73
N ASN A 133 -1.10 -4.73 -2.56
CA ASN A 133 -1.21 -4.52 -3.99
C ASN A 133 -1.15 -5.88 -4.74
N ALA A 134 -2.27 -6.59 -4.86
CA ALA A 134 -2.26 -7.96 -5.40
C ALA A 134 -1.59 -8.05 -6.79
N ASP A 135 -1.75 -7.01 -7.60
CA ASP A 135 -0.93 -6.77 -8.78
C ASP A 135 0.38 -6.05 -8.38
N PRO A 136 1.56 -6.62 -8.70
CA PRO A 136 2.83 -6.00 -8.35
C PRO A 136 3.14 -4.72 -9.15
N ASP A 137 2.32 -4.34 -10.12
CA ASP A 137 2.39 -3.05 -10.82
C ASP A 137 1.40 -2.00 -10.24
N ASP A 138 0.51 -2.37 -9.32
CA ASP A 138 -0.40 -1.41 -8.67
C ASP A 138 0.35 -0.50 -7.68
N ASP A 139 -0.02 0.79 -7.68
CA ASP A 139 0.55 1.81 -6.78
C ASP A 139 -0.22 1.93 -5.44
N LYS A 140 -1.24 1.10 -5.22
CA LYS A 140 -2.11 1.16 -4.04
C LYS A 140 -2.37 -0.22 -3.47
N ALA A 141 -2.47 -0.29 -2.14
CA ALA A 141 -2.82 -1.50 -1.41
C ALA A 141 -4.34 -1.59 -1.20
N MET A 142 -5.10 -1.89 -2.25
CA MET A 142 -6.58 -1.93 -2.19
C MET A 142 -7.15 -3.33 -1.97
N ASP A 143 -6.35 -4.39 -2.15
CA ASP A 143 -6.81 -5.76 -1.94
C ASP A 143 -6.78 -6.12 -0.46
N SER A 144 -7.92 -6.55 0.08
CA SER A 144 -8.04 -6.89 1.50
C SER A 144 -7.41 -8.26 1.82
N LEU A 145 -6.58 -8.27 2.86
CA LEU A 145 -6.06 -9.46 3.53
C LEU A 145 -6.89 -9.81 4.78
N GLY A 146 -7.79 -8.91 5.18
CA GLY A 146 -8.68 -9.02 6.32
C GLY A 146 -7.99 -8.70 7.66
N THR A 147 -8.73 -8.93 8.74
CA THR A 147 -8.23 -8.69 10.10
C THR A 147 -7.07 -9.62 10.45
N VAL A 148 -6.04 -9.08 11.08
CA VAL A 148 -4.81 -9.74 11.50
C VAL A 148 -4.51 -9.47 12.97
N THR A 149 -3.81 -10.41 13.60
CA THR A 149 -3.31 -10.31 14.99
C THR A 149 -1.80 -10.16 14.98
N PHE A 150 -1.26 -9.40 15.94
CA PHE A 150 0.18 -9.27 16.08
C PHE A 150 0.75 -10.42 16.92
N GLU A 151 1.61 -11.22 16.32
CA GLU A 151 2.23 -12.40 16.91
C GLU A 151 3.70 -12.48 16.49
N GLU A 152 4.61 -12.50 17.46
CA GLU A 152 6.05 -12.72 17.25
C GLU A 152 6.69 -11.79 16.18
N GLY A 153 6.31 -10.51 16.18
CA GLY A 153 6.84 -9.53 15.21
C GLY A 153 6.17 -9.57 13.84
N CYS A 154 5.05 -10.28 13.72
CA CYS A 154 4.29 -10.39 12.48
C CYS A 154 2.79 -10.10 12.71
N TRP A 155 2.16 -9.44 11.75
CA TRP A 155 0.70 -9.46 11.62
C TRP A 155 0.29 -10.72 10.86
N VAL A 156 -0.60 -11.52 11.46
CA VAL A 156 -0.96 -12.85 10.93
C VAL A 156 -2.46 -13.10 10.93
N ASN A 157 -2.90 -13.88 9.95
CA ASN A 157 -4.17 -14.60 10.00
C ASN A 157 -4.04 -15.88 9.15
N LYS A 158 -5.15 -16.53 8.82
CA LYS A 158 -5.15 -17.75 7.99
C LYS A 158 -4.59 -17.53 6.58
N ARG A 159 -4.72 -16.32 6.03
CA ARG A 159 -4.34 -15.98 4.65
C ARG A 159 -2.98 -15.34 4.55
N THR A 160 -2.53 -14.58 5.55
CA THR A 160 -1.32 -13.77 5.43
C THR A 160 -0.41 -13.84 6.64
N ARG A 161 0.87 -13.58 6.38
CA ARG A 161 1.89 -13.28 7.38
C ARG A 161 2.72 -12.09 6.89
N ILE A 162 2.70 -11.01 7.66
CA ILE A 162 3.38 -9.74 7.37
C ILE A 162 4.35 -9.50 8.53
N CYS A 163 5.65 -9.69 8.31
CA CYS A 163 6.67 -9.58 9.34
C CYS A 163 7.64 -8.42 9.07
N ALA A 164 8.02 -7.72 10.12
CA ALA A 164 9.05 -6.69 10.11
C ALA A 164 9.95 -6.85 11.34
N ARG A 165 11.17 -7.37 11.15
CA ARG A 165 12.08 -7.80 12.22
C ARG A 165 13.39 -6.99 12.19
#